data_AF-A0A0U4BMH3-F1
#
_entry.id   AF-A0A0U4BMH3-F1
#
_cell.length_a   1.000
_cell.length_b   1.000
_cell.length_c   1.000
_cell.angle_alpha   90.00
_cell.angle_beta   90.00
_cell.angle_gamma   90.00
#
_symmetry.space_group_name_H-M   'P 1'
#
loop_
_entity.id
_entity.type
_entity.pdbx_description
1 polymer ?
#
loop_
_entity_poly.entity_id
_entity_poly.type
_entity_poly.pdbx_seq_one_letter_code
_entity_poly.pdbx_strand_id
1 'polypeptide(L)'
;MVPEGVTPAEKVAATVLAYYRQLDALRVTAREFACWFDARSPADKVSLVRVGLAQSQQLPAFRRFLLEKRGHSMPAYMRAHLTPQELSLWADDAGVDAPSPGPDPA
;
A
#
# COMPACT_ATOMS: atom_id res chain seq x y z
N MET A 1 31.93 -16.80 -6.60
CA MET A 1 31.41 -15.45 -6.35
C MET A 1 29.91 -15.52 -6.60
N VAL A 2 29.15 -15.88 -5.57
CA VAL A 2 27.69 -15.99 -5.65
C VAL A 2 27.17 -14.56 -5.48
N PRO A 3 26.34 -13.99 -6.37
CA PRO A 3 25.75 -12.70 -6.08
C PRO A 3 24.91 -12.88 -4.82
N GLU A 4 25.27 -12.14 -3.77
CA GLU A 4 24.54 -12.10 -2.51
C GLU A 4 23.08 -11.83 -2.83
N GLY A 5 22.25 -12.86 -2.62
CA GLY A 5 20.84 -12.83 -2.97
C GLY A 5 20.15 -11.75 -2.14
N VAL A 6 19.40 -10.89 -2.82
CA VAL A 6 18.54 -9.87 -2.20
C VAL A 6 17.83 -10.47 -0.98
N THR A 7 18.00 -9.84 0.19
CA THR A 7 17.43 -10.35 1.43
C THR A 7 15.90 -10.35 1.36
N PRO A 8 15.20 -11.20 2.14
CA PRO A 8 13.75 -11.20 2.20
C PRO A 8 13.16 -9.81 2.51
N ALA A 9 13.79 -9.05 3.40
CA ALA A 9 13.37 -7.70 3.75
C ALA A 9 13.49 -6.72 2.57
N GLU A 10 14.60 -6.78 1.82
CA GLU A 10 14.78 -5.96 0.61
C GLU A 10 13.76 -6.32 -0.48
N LYS A 11 13.42 -7.60 -0.62
CA LYS A 11 12.36 -8.03 -1.54
C LYS A 11 10.98 -7.51 -1.13
N VAL A 12 10.65 -7.55 0.16
CA VAL A 12 9.41 -6.98 0.70
C VAL A 12 9.37 -5.48 0.39
N ALA A 13 10.42 -4.73 0.73
CA ALA A 13 10.51 -3.29 0.48
C ALA A 13 10.39 -2.97 -1.02
N ALA A 14 11.08 -3.72 -1.89
CA ALA A 14 11.01 -3.55 -3.33
C ALA A 14 9.60 -3.84 -3.87
N THR A 15 8.92 -4.86 -3.35
CA THR A 15 7.55 -5.23 -3.76
C THR A 15 6.53 -4.18 -3.31
N VAL A 16 6.67 -3.65 -2.10
CA VAL A 16 5.87 -2.52 -1.60
C VAL A 16 6.07 -1.27 -2.47
N LEU A 17 7.32 -0.96 -2.82
CA LEU A 17 7.62 0.16 -3.72
C LEU A 17 7.00 -0.06 -5.10
N ALA A 18 7.13 -1.27 -5.66
CA ALA A 18 6.54 -1.64 -6.95
C ALA A 18 5.01 -1.50 -6.94
N TYR A 19 4.36 -1.88 -5.82
CA TYR A 19 2.92 -1.68 -5.64
C TYR A 19 2.53 -0.20 -5.76
N TYR A 20 3.23 0.70 -5.06
CA TYR A 20 2.94 2.14 -5.15
C TYR A 20 3.27 2.75 -6.52
N ARG A 21 4.28 2.21 -7.22
CA ARG A 21 4.65 2.65 -8.57
C ARG A 21 3.59 2.35 -9.63
N GLN A 22 2.62 1.48 -9.36
CA GLN A 22 1.46 1.29 -10.26
C GLN A 22 0.70 2.60 -10.51
N LEU A 23 0.73 3.54 -9.56
CA LEU A 23 0.12 4.87 -9.75
C LEU A 23 0.94 5.83 -10.60
N ASP A 24 2.24 5.60 -10.79
CA ASP A 24 3.09 6.50 -11.57
C ASP A 24 2.66 6.53 -13.05
N ALA A 25 2.18 5.38 -13.54
CA ALA A 25 1.59 5.24 -14.87
C ALA A 25 0.13 5.74 -14.96
N LEU A 26 -0.48 6.10 -13.83
CA LEU A 26 -1.90 6.42 -13.74
C LEU A 26 -2.09 7.90 -13.40
N ARG A 27 -2.81 8.62 -14.27
CA ARG A 27 -3.16 10.00 -13.98
C ARG A 27 -4.13 10.06 -12.81
N VAL A 28 -3.73 10.71 -11.72
CA VAL A 28 -4.60 11.02 -10.58
C VAL A 28 -5.47 12.20 -10.94
N THR A 29 -6.78 12.08 -10.71
CA THR A 29 -7.74 13.14 -10.99
C THR A 29 -8.07 13.96 -9.74
N ALA A 30 -8.44 15.23 -9.91
CA ALA A 30 -8.89 16.08 -8.80
C ALA A 30 -10.13 15.51 -8.09
N ARG A 31 -10.98 14.77 -8.81
CA ARG A 31 -12.15 14.09 -8.26
C ARG A 31 -11.76 12.99 -7.26
N GLU A 32 -10.73 12.22 -7.58
CA GLU A 32 -10.24 11.18 -6.68
C GLU A 32 -9.62 11.76 -5.41
N PHE A 33 -8.92 12.88 -5.53
CA PHE A 33 -8.45 13.62 -4.36
C PHE A 33 -9.61 14.12 -3.49
N ALA A 34 -10.65 14.70 -4.09
CA ALA A 34 -11.83 15.14 -3.35
C ALA A 34 -12.52 13.97 -2.63
N CYS A 35 -12.64 12.80 -3.28
CA CYS A 35 -13.17 11.59 -2.64
C CYS A 35 -12.32 11.13 -1.46
N TRP A 36 -10.99 11.14 -1.61
CA TRP A 36 -10.10 10.80 -0.51
C TRP A 36 -10.22 11.78 0.64
N PHE A 37 -10.18 13.08 0.33
CA PHE A 37 -10.31 14.15 1.31
C PHE A 37 -11.62 14.03 2.09
N ASP A 38 -12.73 13.77 1.39
CA ASP A 38 -14.05 13.68 2.01
C ASP A 38 -14.18 12.50 2.98
N ALA A 39 -13.55 11.37 2.66
CA ALA A 39 -13.51 10.17 3.49
C ALA A 39 -12.65 10.30 4.77
N ARG A 40 -11.96 11.44 4.98
CA ARG A 40 -11.14 11.68 6.16
C ARG A 40 -11.91 12.33 7.30
N SER A 41 -11.44 12.08 8.51
CA SER A 41 -11.95 12.75 9.72
C SER A 41 -11.73 14.27 9.64
N PRO A 42 -12.53 15.08 10.33
CA PRO A 42 -12.37 16.54 10.34
C PRO A 42 -10.96 16.99 10.76
N ALA A 43 -10.35 16.31 11.74
CA ALA A 43 -8.99 16.58 12.18
C ALA A 43 -7.94 16.32 11.09
N ASP A 44 -8.09 15.23 10.33
CA ASP A 44 -7.23 14.91 9.20
C ASP A 44 -7.40 15.93 8.06
N LYS A 45 -8.64 16.36 7.78
CA LYS A 45 -8.95 17.36 6.74
C LYS A 45 -8.17 18.66 6.97
N VAL A 46 -8.06 19.13 8.22
CA VAL A 46 -7.27 20.33 8.56
C VAL A 46 -5.79 20.17 8.19
N SER A 47 -5.21 19.01 8.52
CA SER A 47 -3.82 18.69 8.17
C SER A 47 -3.62 18.59 6.66
N LEU A 48 -4.56 17.97 5.94
CA LEU A 48 -4.49 17.82 4.48
C LEU A 48 -4.66 19.13 3.72
N VAL A 49 -5.45 20.07 4.23
CA VAL A 49 -5.53 21.43 3.66
C VAL A 49 -4.18 22.14 3.74
N ARG A 50 -3.43 21.97 4.84
CA ARG A 50 -2.09 22.56 5.00
C ARG A 50 -1.05 21.94 4.05
N VAL A 51 -1.15 20.64 3.81
CA VAL A 51 -0.25 19.90 2.91
C VAL A 51 -0.55 20.22 1.44
N GLY A 52 -1.83 20.37 1.09
CA GLY A 52 -2.28 20.66 -0.26
C GLY A 52 -2.21 19.47 -1.22
N LEU A 53 -2.82 19.63 -2.39
CA LEU A 53 -3.04 18.55 -3.36
C LEU A 53 -1.72 17.94 -3.88
N ALA A 54 -0.73 18.78 -4.22
CA ALA A 54 0.51 18.31 -4.83
C ALA A 54 1.33 17.43 -3.87
N GLN A 55 1.44 17.83 -2.60
CA GLN A 55 2.16 17.03 -1.61
C GLN A 55 1.34 15.81 -1.15
N SER A 56 0.02 15.91 -1.11
CA SER A 56 -0.84 14.77 -0.78
C SER A 56 -0.68 13.60 -1.74
N GLN A 57 -0.36 13.87 -3.02
CA GLN A 57 -0.05 12.83 -4.02
C GLN A 57 1.18 11.98 -3.68
N GLN A 58 2.09 12.49 -2.85
CA GLN A 58 3.27 11.78 -2.40
C GLN A 58 3.01 10.94 -1.14
N LEU A 59 1.86 11.12 -0.48
CA LEU A 59 1.54 10.41 0.75
C LEU A 59 1.22 8.93 0.46
N PRO A 60 1.86 7.98 1.16
CA PRO A 60 1.57 6.56 1.01
C PRO A 60 0.09 6.23 1.25
N ALA A 61 -0.53 6.88 2.23
CA ALA A 61 -1.94 6.69 2.56
C ALA A 61 -2.88 7.09 1.41
N PHE A 62 -2.56 8.17 0.68
CA PHE A 62 -3.33 8.59 -0.49
C PHE A 62 -3.15 7.62 -1.65
N ARG A 63 -1.90 7.27 -1.95
CA ARG A 63 -1.56 6.31 -3.01
C ARG A 63 -2.22 4.95 -2.76
N ARG A 64 -2.18 4.46 -1.53
CA ARG A 64 -2.87 3.23 -1.13
C ARG A 64 -4.38 3.34 -1.35
N PHE A 65 -5.01 4.42 -0.89
CA PHE A 65 -6.45 4.63 -1.07
C PHE A 65 -6.85 4.60 -2.55
N LEU A 66 -6.09 5.24 -3.43
CA LEU A 66 -6.38 5.25 -4.86
C LEU A 66 -6.26 3.87 -5.50
N LEU A 67 -5.18 3.14 -5.18
CA LEU A 67 -4.99 1.78 -5.66
C LEU A 67 -6.13 0.86 -5.21
N GLU A 68 -6.50 0.92 -3.93
CA GLU A 68 -7.59 0.11 -3.40
C GLU A 68 -8.95 0.50 -4.00
N LYS A 69 -9.23 1.80 -4.20
CA LYS A 69 -10.43 2.27 -4.92
C LYS A 69 -10.50 1.78 -6.36
N ARG A 70 -9.35 1.55 -7.01
CA ARG A 70 -9.24 1.03 -8.37
C ARG A 70 -9.16 -0.50 -8.42
N GLY A 71 -9.31 -1.19 -7.28
CA GLY A 71 -9.29 -2.65 -7.18
C GLY A 71 -7.91 -3.28 -7.02
N HIS A 72 -6.85 -2.48 -6.95
CA HIS A 72 -5.49 -2.95 -6.67
C HIS A 72 -5.33 -3.05 -5.15
N SER A 73 -5.63 -4.23 -4.59
CA SER A 73 -5.48 -4.47 -3.16
C SER A 73 -4.02 -4.77 -2.81
N MET A 74 -3.44 -4.02 -1.87
CA MET A 74 -2.08 -4.24 -1.37
C MET A 74 -1.86 -5.66 -0.83
N PRO A 75 -2.70 -6.21 0.07
CA PRO A 75 -2.51 -7.58 0.55
C PRO A 75 -2.65 -8.63 -0.55
N ALA A 76 -3.54 -8.43 -1.54
CA ALA A 76 -3.65 -9.35 -2.68
C ALA A 76 -2.37 -9.30 -3.56
N TYR A 77 -1.85 -8.09 -3.80
CA TYR A 77 -0.62 -7.90 -4.54
C TYR A 77 0.58 -8.51 -3.81
N MET A 78 0.72 -8.28 -2.51
CA MET A 78 1.79 -8.90 -1.72
C MET A 78 1.73 -10.43 -1.78
N ARG A 79 0.55 -11.04 -1.63
CA ARG A 79 0.39 -12.51 -1.75
C ARG A 79 0.75 -13.06 -3.12
N ALA A 80 0.53 -12.29 -4.19
CA ALA A 80 0.86 -12.72 -5.55
C ALA A 80 2.37 -12.63 -5.86
N HIS A 81 3.10 -11.78 -5.14
CA HIS A 81 4.49 -11.44 -5.47
C HIS A 81 5.52 -11.87 -4.41
N LEU A 82 5.08 -12.19 -3.20
CA LEU A 82 5.93 -12.63 -2.09
C LEU A 82 5.71 -14.10 -1.78
N THR A 83 6.78 -14.77 -1.35
CA THR A 83 6.70 -16.09 -0.73
C THR A 83 6.04 -16.00 0.65
N PRO A 84 5.55 -17.12 1.22
CA PRO A 84 4.93 -17.12 2.55
C PRO A 84 5.83 -16.53 3.65
N GLN A 85 7.14 -16.78 3.60
CA GLN A 85 8.10 -16.26 4.57
C GLN A 85 8.24 -14.73 4.48
N GLU A 86 8.35 -14.20 3.27
CA GLU A 86 8.41 -12.75 3.01
C GLU A 86 7.08 -12.06 3.37
N LEU A 87 5.96 -12.75 3.16
CA LEU A 87 4.64 -12.24 3.53
C LEU A 87 4.48 -12.11 5.05
N SER A 88 5.00 -13.08 5.83
CA SER A 88 5.01 -12.99 7.29
C SER A 88 5.85 -11.82 7.77
N LEU A 89 7.02 -11.59 7.16
CA LEU A 89 7.86 -10.42 7.45
C LEU A 89 7.14 -9.10 7.16
N TRP A 90 6.41 -9.04 6.05
CA TRP A 90 5.61 -7.87 5.70
C TRP A 90 4.44 -7.63 6.68
N ALA A 91 3.73 -8.69 7.09
CA ALA A 91 2.61 -8.57 8.01
C ALA A 91 3.05 -8.05 9.39
N ASP A 92 4.19 -8.54 9.89
CA ASP A 92 4.80 -8.14 11.16
C ASP A 92 5.21 -6.65 11.14
N ASP A 93 5.88 -6.20 10.07
CA ASP A 93 6.32 -4.80 9.90
C ASP A 93 5.15 -3.83 9.65
N ALA A 94 4.16 -4.23 8.86
CA ALA A 94 3.04 -3.37 8.49
C ALA A 94 2.01 -3.20 9.62
N GLY A 95 2.14 -3.93 10.74
CA GLY A 95 1.12 -4.03 11.78
C GLY A 95 -0.21 -4.56 11.25
N VAL A 96 -0.17 -5.25 10.11
CA VAL A 96 -1.34 -5.87 9.48
C VAL A 96 -1.43 -7.24 10.13
N ASP A 97 -2.40 -7.42 11.03
CA ASP A 97 -2.76 -8.73 11.57
C ASP A 97 -2.67 -9.76 10.43
N ALA A 98 -1.77 -10.73 10.60
CA ALA A 98 -1.50 -11.76 9.60
C ALA A 98 -2.84 -12.31 9.07
N PRO A 99 -2.94 -12.74 7.79
CA PRO A 99 -4.17 -13.33 7.30
C PRO A 99 -4.68 -14.36 8.30
N SER A 100 -5.82 -14.07 8.93
CA SER A 100 -6.45 -15.01 9.83
C SER A 100 -6.56 -16.33 9.07
N PRO A 101 -6.10 -17.46 9.63
CA PRO A 101 -6.30 -18.75 8.99
C PRO A 101 -7.81 -18.88 8.76
N GLY A 102 -8.21 -19.03 7.50
CA GLY A 102 -9.60 -19.27 7.16
C GLY A 102 -10.12 -20.45 7.98
N PRO A 103 -11.42 -20.47 8.34
CA PRO A 103 -11.97 -21.55 9.15
C PRO A 103 -11.68 -22.90 8.49
N ASP A 104 -11.03 -23.78 9.24
CA ASP A 104 -10.76 -25.17 8.88
C ASP A 104 -12.08 -25.80 8.39
N PRO A 105 -12.14 -26.42 7.19
CA PRO A 105 -13.31 -27.15 6.79
C PRO A 105 -13.44 -28.41 7.64
N ALA A 106 -14.48 -28.44 8.49
CA ALA A 106 -14.91 -29.61 9.26
C ALA A 106 -15.33 -30.79 8.37
#